data_AF-A0ABD0VIC0-F1
#
_entry.id   AF-A0ABD0VIC0-F1
#
_cell.length_a   1.000
_cell.length_b   1.000
_cell.length_c   1.000
_cell.angle_alpha   90.00
_cell.angle_beta   90.00
_cell.angle_gamma   90.00
#
_symmetry.space_group_name_H-M   'P 1'
#
loop_
_entity.id
_entity.type
_entity.pdbx_description
1 polymer ?
#
loop_
_entity_poly.entity_id
_entity_poly.type
_entity_poly.pdbx_seq_one_letter_code
_entity_poly.pdbx_strand_id
1 'polypeptide(L)'
;MRGPKARKSRQCTRHERADHGWISRSASWSRGLECTEDLCHEYEELKRKVDALQRSRRHVMGENLDTLILTDLQQLQLQLETALKHIRQDLGHIVS
;
A
#
# COMPACT_ATOMS: atom_id res chain seq x y z
N MET A 1 12.20 -22.40 -57.18
CA MET A 1 10.81 -22.70 -56.77
C MET A 1 10.45 -21.82 -55.57
N ARG A 2 9.25 -21.25 -55.56
CA ARG A 2 8.76 -20.34 -54.52
C ARG A 2 8.11 -21.15 -53.39
N GLY A 3 8.43 -20.84 -52.13
CA GLY A 3 7.83 -21.38 -50.90
C GLY A 3 7.55 -20.25 -49.89
N PRO A 4 6.60 -20.41 -48.96
CA PRO A 4 5.52 -19.43 -48.76
C PRO A 4 5.90 -18.23 -47.88
N LYS A 5 5.49 -17.04 -48.33
CA LYS A 5 5.46 -15.82 -47.51
C LYS A 5 4.46 -16.00 -46.38
N ALA A 6 4.94 -16.21 -45.16
CA ALA A 6 4.14 -16.14 -43.95
C ALA A 6 3.72 -14.67 -43.71
N ARG A 7 2.62 -14.27 -44.35
CA ARG A 7 1.88 -13.05 -44.05
C ARG A 7 1.20 -13.25 -42.69
N LYS A 8 1.96 -13.08 -41.60
CA LYS A 8 1.36 -13.00 -40.26
C LYS A 8 0.53 -11.72 -40.21
N SER A 9 -0.76 -11.94 -40.37
CA SER A 9 -1.84 -10.98 -40.17
C SER A 9 -1.63 -10.27 -38.82
N ARG A 10 -1.10 -9.06 -38.86
CA ARG A 10 -1.05 -8.19 -37.68
C ARG A 10 -2.42 -7.58 -37.50
N GLN A 11 -3.37 -8.37 -37.04
CA GLN A 11 -4.56 -7.83 -36.41
C GLN A 11 -4.26 -7.76 -34.91
N CYS A 12 -3.39 -6.84 -34.52
CA CYS A 12 -3.28 -6.46 -33.11
C CYS A 12 -4.62 -5.88 -32.70
N THR A 13 -5.34 -6.62 -31.87
CA THR A 13 -6.58 -6.17 -31.23
C THR A 13 -6.29 -4.90 -30.45
N ARG A 14 -7.27 -4.00 -30.38
CA ARG A 14 -7.17 -2.69 -29.69
C ARG A 14 -6.79 -2.83 -28.21
N HIS A 15 -6.97 -4.01 -27.62
CA HIS A 15 -6.70 -4.31 -26.22
C HIS A 15 -5.19 -4.38 -25.91
N GLU A 16 -4.38 -5.01 -26.76
CA GLU A 16 -2.95 -5.24 -26.50
C GLU A 16 -2.10 -3.97 -26.67
N ARG A 17 -2.65 -2.95 -27.35
CA ARG A 17 -2.04 -1.61 -27.42
C ARG A 17 -2.21 -0.80 -26.14
N ALA A 18 -3.16 -1.17 -25.28
CA ALA A 18 -3.40 -0.47 -24.03
C ALA A 18 -2.25 -0.73 -23.05
N ASP A 19 -1.80 -1.99 -22.90
CA ASP A 19 -0.83 -2.37 -21.87
C ASP A 19 0.55 -1.72 -22.06
N HIS A 20 1.04 -1.63 -23.30
CA HIS A 20 2.31 -0.93 -23.59
C HIS A 20 2.24 0.60 -23.38
N GLY A 21 1.03 1.17 -23.43
CA GLY A 21 0.76 2.58 -23.20
C GLY A 21 0.50 2.96 -21.73
N TRP A 22 0.21 1.98 -20.86
CA TRP A 22 0.13 2.18 -19.41
C TRP A 22 1.52 2.14 -18.78
N ILE A 23 2.37 1.19 -19.16
CA ILE A 23 3.75 1.07 -18.65
C ILE A 23 4.58 2.30 -19.01
N SER A 24 4.49 2.78 -20.26
CA SER A 24 5.25 3.95 -20.73
C SER A 24 4.79 5.28 -20.08
N ARG A 25 3.50 5.39 -19.75
CA ARG A 25 2.91 6.58 -19.15
C ARG A 25 3.14 6.61 -17.64
N SER A 26 3.12 5.45 -16.97
CA SER A 26 3.54 5.31 -15.58
C SER A 26 5.04 5.62 -15.40
N ALA A 27 5.90 5.19 -16.33
CA ALA A 27 7.34 5.51 -16.32
C ALA A 27 7.66 7.00 -16.56
N SER A 28 6.75 7.76 -17.19
CA SER A 28 6.87 9.21 -17.38
C SER A 28 6.48 9.99 -16.12
N TRP A 29 5.56 9.47 -15.31
CA TRP A 29 5.21 10.07 -14.01
C TRP A 29 6.32 9.86 -12.99
N SER A 30 7.09 8.76 -13.12
CA SER A 30 8.24 8.49 -12.26
C SER A 30 9.49 9.31 -12.58
N ARG A 31 9.61 9.91 -13.78
CA ARG A 31 10.80 10.71 -14.17
C ARG A 31 10.61 12.23 -14.03
N GLY A 32 9.42 12.70 -13.68
CA GLY A 32 9.10 14.13 -13.66
C GLY A 32 9.18 14.80 -12.27
N LEU A 33 9.47 14.06 -11.20
CA LEU A 33 9.84 14.67 -9.93
C LEU A 33 11.36 14.56 -9.80
N GLU A 34 12.07 15.55 -10.34
CA GLU A 34 13.25 16.01 -9.62
C GLU A 34 12.71 16.54 -8.29
N CYS A 35 12.64 15.65 -7.28
CA CYS A 35 12.28 16.08 -5.94
C CYS A 35 13.30 17.14 -5.54
N THR A 36 12.83 18.36 -5.28
CA THR A 36 13.62 19.30 -4.50
C THR A 36 14.04 18.59 -3.21
N GLU A 37 15.22 18.89 -2.67
CA GLU A 37 15.71 18.23 -1.45
C GLU A 37 14.65 18.23 -0.35
N ASP A 38 13.87 19.30 -0.24
CA ASP A 38 12.74 19.44 0.66
C ASP A 38 11.61 18.43 0.38
N LEU A 39 11.12 18.32 -0.86
CA LEU A 39 10.07 17.35 -1.22
C LEU A 39 10.53 15.91 -1.03
N CYS A 40 11.81 15.64 -1.29
CA CYS A 40 12.42 14.33 -1.07
C CYS A 40 12.44 13.99 0.42
N HIS A 41 12.86 14.94 1.25
CA HIS A 41 12.92 14.79 2.70
C HIS A 41 11.52 14.62 3.31
N GLU A 42 10.55 15.44 2.89
CA GLU A 42 9.15 15.30 3.31
C GLU A 42 8.56 13.95 2.93
N TYR A 43 8.83 13.48 1.71
CA TYR A 43 8.40 12.15 1.27
C TYR A 43 9.01 11.04 2.13
N GLU A 44 10.31 11.12 2.44
CA GLU A 44 10.95 10.15 3.32
C GLU A 44 10.35 10.16 4.72
N GLU A 45 10.11 11.33 5.30
CA GLU A 45 9.47 11.46 6.61
C GLU A 45 8.06 10.85 6.60
N LEU A 46 7.28 11.16 5.58
CA LEU A 46 5.94 10.61 5.41
C LEU A 46 5.98 9.09 5.24
N LYS A 47 6.94 8.57 4.46
CA LYS A 47 7.16 7.14 4.28
C LYS A 47 7.51 6.45 5.60
N ARG A 48 8.40 7.04 6.41
CA ARG A 48 8.73 6.52 7.76
C ARG A 48 7.49 6.45 8.66
N LYS A 49 6.63 7.49 8.63
CA LYS A 49 5.36 7.52 9.37
C LYS A 49 4.42 6.40 8.91
N VAL A 50 4.26 6.23 7.60
CA VAL A 50 3.43 5.15 7.03
C VAL A 50 3.96 3.77 7.44
N ASP A 51 5.26 3.54 7.36
CA ASP A 51 5.86 2.26 7.75
C ASP A 51 5.68 1.97 9.24
N ALA A 52 5.80 2.99 10.10
CA ALA A 52 5.54 2.87 11.54
C ALA A 52 4.06 2.54 11.81
N LEU A 53 3.13 3.20 11.14
CA LEU A 53 1.69 2.91 11.24
C LEU A 53 1.38 1.49 10.77
N GLN A 54 1.97 1.04 9.66
CA GLN A 54 1.78 -0.32 9.17
C GLN A 54 2.32 -1.38 10.14
N ARG A 55 3.48 -1.12 10.77
CA ARG A 55 4.02 -1.98 11.84
C ARG A 55 3.07 -2.05 13.02
N SER A 56 2.63 -0.90 13.53
CA SER A 56 1.66 -0.84 14.64
C SER A 56 0.36 -1.57 14.31
N ARG A 57 -0.18 -1.40 13.10
CA ARG A 57 -1.36 -2.14 12.64
C ARG A 57 -1.15 -3.64 12.71
N ARG A 58 -0.01 -4.16 12.26
CA ARG A 58 0.30 -5.60 12.35
C ARG A 58 0.24 -6.08 13.79
N HIS A 59 0.84 -5.34 14.73
CA HIS A 59 0.82 -5.69 16.15
C HIS A 59 -0.61 -5.73 16.70
N VAL A 60 -1.43 -4.72 16.41
CA VAL A 60 -2.85 -4.66 16.79
C VAL A 60 -3.65 -5.84 16.20
N MET A 61 -3.30 -6.30 14.99
CA MET A 61 -3.91 -7.46 14.33
C MET A 61 -3.37 -8.81 14.85
N GLY A 62 -2.46 -8.80 15.83
CA GLY A 62 -1.85 -10.01 16.39
C GLY A 62 -0.69 -10.60 15.57
N GLU A 63 -0.17 -9.84 14.61
CA GLU A 63 0.97 -10.22 13.76
C GLU A 63 2.29 -9.65 14.33
N ASN A 64 3.41 -10.34 14.11
CA ASN A 64 4.76 -9.90 14.51
C ASN A 64 4.93 -9.59 16.01
N LEU A 65 4.16 -10.26 16.87
CA LEU A 65 4.20 -10.06 18.33
C LEU A 65 5.51 -10.50 18.97
N ASP A 66 6.27 -11.36 18.30
CA ASP A 66 7.63 -11.79 18.65
C ASP A 66 8.64 -10.64 18.67
N THR A 67 8.35 -9.54 17.97
CA THR A 67 9.19 -8.34 17.96
C THR A 67 8.93 -7.39 19.15
N LEU A 68 7.86 -7.61 19.92
CA LEU A 68 7.51 -6.77 21.07
C LEU A 68 8.04 -7.36 22.38
N ILE A 69 8.45 -6.48 23.29
CA ILE A 69 8.82 -6.84 24.65
C ILE A 69 7.54 -6.98 25.48
N LEU A 70 7.60 -7.72 26.59
CA LEU A 70 6.47 -7.94 27.50
C LEU A 70 5.74 -6.64 27.90
N THR A 71 6.46 -5.55 28.15
CA THR A 71 5.89 -4.24 28.48
C THR A 71 5.05 -3.69 27.34
N ASP A 72 5.54 -3.82 26.11
CA ASP A 72 4.88 -3.27 24.92
C ASP A 72 3.65 -4.12 24.58
N LEU A 73 3.71 -5.43 24.82
CA LEU A 73 2.55 -6.34 24.73
C LEU A 73 1.47 -5.98 25.75
N GLN A 74 1.85 -5.70 27.00
CA GLN A 74 0.89 -5.25 28.02
C GLN A 74 0.24 -3.91 27.65
N GLN A 75 1.02 -2.96 27.11
CA GLN A 75 0.50 -1.69 26.62
C GLN A 75 -0.45 -1.89 25.44
N LEU A 76 -0.09 -2.75 24.49
CA LEU A 76 -0.93 -3.09 23.33
C LEU A 76 -2.26 -3.72 23.77
N GLN A 77 -2.22 -4.63 24.75
CA GLN A 77 -3.42 -5.23 25.32
C GLN A 77 -4.33 -4.16 25.96
N LEU A 78 -3.77 -3.26 26.78
CA LEU A 78 -4.54 -2.19 27.41
C LEU A 78 -5.17 -1.24 26.37
N GLN A 79 -4.43 -0.92 25.29
CA GLN A 79 -4.95 -0.11 24.20
C GLN A 79 -6.15 -0.78 23.51
N LEU A 80 -6.05 -2.09 23.24
CA LEU A 80 -7.15 -2.88 22.65
C LEU A 80 -8.37 -2.93 23.56
N GLU A 81 -8.17 -3.22 24.85
CA GLU A 81 -9.26 -3.27 25.84
C GLU A 81 -9.99 -1.92 25.94
N THR A 82 -9.23 -0.82 25.97
CA THR A 82 -9.77 0.54 26.01
C THR A 82 -10.56 0.87 24.75
N ALA A 83 -10.02 0.56 23.57
CA ALA A 83 -10.70 0.78 22.29
C ALA A 83 -12.00 -0.02 22.19
N LEU A 84 -11.98 -1.30 22.59
CA LEU A 84 -13.17 -2.15 22.61
C LEU A 84 -14.24 -1.64 23.58
N LYS A 85 -13.83 -1.14 24.75
CA LYS A 85 -14.75 -0.52 25.70
C LYS A 85 -15.44 0.69 25.07
N HIS A 86 -14.69 1.59 24.43
CA HIS A 86 -15.27 2.74 23.73
C HIS A 86 -16.23 2.31 22.62
N ILE A 87 -15.85 1.38 21.74
CA ILE A 87 -16.74 0.89 20.67
C ILE A 87 -18.05 0.33 21.24
N ARG A 88 -17.99 -0.42 22.34
CA ARG A 88 -19.19 -0.96 23.00
C ARG A 88 -20.05 0.12 23.62
N GLN A 89 -19.43 1.15 24.20
CA GLN A 89 -20.15 2.31 24.75
C GLN A 89 -20.83 3.10 23.64
N ASP A 90 -20.12 3.37 22.55
CA ASP A 90 -20.65 4.09 21.38
C ASP A 90 -21.78 3.29 20.73
N LEU A 91 -21.61 1.98 20.56
CA LEU A 91 -22.67 1.12 20.04
C LEU A 91 -23.88 1.08 20.99
N GLY A 92 -23.64 0.99 22.31
CA GLY A 92 -24.70 1.06 23.32
C GLY A 92 -25.47 2.38 23.27
N HIS A 93 -24.78 3.49 23.00
CA HIS A 93 -25.38 4.81 22.83
C HIS A 93 -26.12 4.97 21.50
N ILE A 94 -25.71 4.27 20.44
CA ILE A 94 -26.40 4.29 19.14
C ILE A 94 -27.65 3.40 19.15
N VAL A 95 -27.63 2.30 19.91
CA VAL A 95 -28.69 1.28 19.92
C VAL A 95 -29.75 1.52 21.01
N SER A 96 -29.54 2.47 21.94
CA SER A 96 -30.53 2.89 22.95
C SER A 96 -31.32 4.11 22.51
#